data_AF-A0A519NKI6-F1
#
_entry.id   AF-A0A519NKI6-F1
#
_cell.length_a   1.000
_cell.length_b   1.000
_cell.length_c   1.000
_cell.angle_alpha   90.00
_cell.angle_beta   90.00
_cell.angle_gamma   90.00
#
_symmetry.space_group_name_H-M   'P 1'
#
loop_
_entity.id
_entity.type
_entity.pdbx_description
1 polymer ?
#
loop_
_entity_poly.entity_id
_entity_poly.type
_entity_poly.pdbx_seq_one_letter_code
_entity_poly.pdbx_strand_id
1 'polypeptide(L)'
;YVHRFYTDDHIMLQAMSDDAEGQAAYDFTLFIPWSSAYPPGERERRLWSDRLSEPTFDGAPEDLAVYPRLWFAESDARQAPVTLWETVYDDRAATTPYARIFQTCMLYARDLAGGRELMLALEMQPDGGETTHEIMIGIPLELAEFRA
;
A
#
# COMPACT_ATOMS: atom_id res chain seq x y z
N TYR A 1 3.14 6.24 12.70
CA TYR A 1 4.22 5.49 12.04
C TYR A 1 3.63 4.28 11.34
N VAL A 2 4.19 3.92 10.18
CA VAL A 2 3.79 2.73 9.41
C VAL A 2 4.95 1.75 9.46
N HIS A 3 4.69 0.55 9.94
CA HIS A 3 5.66 -0.54 10.05
C HIS A 3 5.27 -1.63 9.06
N ARG A 4 6.22 -2.11 8.26
CA ARG A 4 5.96 -3.13 7.23
C ARG A 4 6.94 -4.28 7.38
N PHE A 5 6.40 -5.48 7.33
CA PHE A 5 7.16 -6.72 7.37
C PHE A 5 6.82 -7.52 6.13
N TYR A 6 7.85 -7.99 5.44
CA TYR A 6 7.71 -8.72 4.19
C TYR A 6 8.16 -10.16 4.38
N THR A 7 7.41 -11.10 3.82
CA THR A 7 7.83 -12.51 3.74
C THR A 7 8.52 -12.78 2.40
N ASP A 8 9.19 -13.92 2.32
CA ASP A 8 9.76 -14.42 1.05
C ASP A 8 8.69 -14.61 -0.03
N ASP A 9 7.45 -14.95 0.37
CA ASP A 9 6.30 -15.08 -0.53
C ASP A 9 5.64 -13.73 -0.88
N HIS A 10 6.34 -12.61 -0.68
CA HIS A 10 5.90 -11.24 -0.97
C HIS A 10 4.65 -10.76 -0.22
N ILE A 11 4.23 -11.47 0.84
CA ILE A 11 3.17 -11.01 1.73
C ILE A 11 3.71 -9.85 2.56
N MET A 12 2.93 -8.78 2.65
CA MET A 12 3.23 -7.62 3.49
C MET A 12 2.26 -7.57 4.67
N LEU A 13 2.78 -7.66 5.89
CA LEU A 13 2.07 -7.24 7.10
C LEU A 13 2.36 -5.76 7.33
N GLN A 14 1.33 -4.93 7.31
CA GLN A 14 1.41 -3.53 7.68
C GLN A 14 0.80 -3.32 9.07
N ALA A 15 1.48 -2.55 9.92
CA ALA A 15 1.02 -2.16 11.24
C ALA A 15 1.10 -0.63 11.43
N MET A 16 0.03 -0.02 11.91
CA MET A 16 -0.01 1.40 12.29
C MET A 16 0.26 1.55 13.78
N SER A 17 1.13 2.48 14.14
CA SER A 17 1.52 2.76 15.53
C SER A 17 1.73 4.26 15.75
N ASP A 18 1.38 4.77 16.92
CA ASP A 18 1.73 6.14 17.34
C ASP A 18 3.18 6.24 17.83
N ASP A 19 3.83 5.08 18.02
CA ASP A 19 5.20 4.91 18.47
C ASP A 19 6.16 4.56 17.32
N ALA A 20 7.34 5.19 17.31
CA ALA A 20 8.35 5.03 16.27
C ALA A 20 9.02 3.65 16.33
N GLU A 21 9.06 3.04 17.50
CA GLU A 21 9.56 1.69 17.76
C GLU A 21 8.47 0.60 17.57
N GLY A 22 7.23 1.02 17.24
CA GLY A 22 6.13 0.11 16.92
C GLY A 22 5.56 -0.68 18.10
N GLN A 23 5.84 -0.29 19.35
CA GLN A 23 5.46 -1.06 20.53
C GLN A 23 3.95 -1.01 20.84
N ALA A 24 3.23 -0.02 20.30
CA ALA A 24 1.81 0.22 20.54
C ALA A 24 1.02 0.25 19.22
N ALA A 25 1.20 -0.78 18.38
CA ALA A 25 0.45 -0.91 17.14
C ALA A 25 -1.04 -1.22 17.38
N TYR A 26 -1.93 -0.55 16.63
CA TYR A 26 -3.38 -0.59 16.84
C TYR A 26 -4.20 -0.98 15.61
N ASP A 27 -3.60 -0.99 14.43
CA ASP A 27 -4.24 -1.39 13.18
C ASP A 27 -3.27 -2.26 12.39
N PHE A 28 -3.76 -3.41 11.92
CA PHE A 28 -2.97 -4.42 11.23
C PHE A 28 -3.67 -4.80 9.93
N THR A 29 -2.90 -4.91 8.86
CA THR A 29 -3.43 -5.32 7.56
C THR A 29 -2.47 -6.29 6.90
N LEU A 30 -2.99 -7.42 6.41
CA LEU A 30 -2.23 -8.31 5.56
C LEU A 30 -2.49 -7.92 4.10
N PHE A 31 -1.44 -7.76 3.31
CA PHE A 31 -1.50 -7.47 1.88
C PHE A 31 -0.75 -8.55 1.10
N ILE A 32 -1.30 -8.92 -0.06
CA ILE A 32 -0.65 -9.75 -1.06
C ILE A 32 -0.52 -8.97 -2.37
N PRO A 33 0.55 -9.16 -3.14
CA PRO A 33 0.70 -8.53 -4.44
C PRO A 33 -0.35 -9.09 -5.40
N TRP A 34 -0.99 -8.20 -6.16
CA TRP A 34 -1.92 -8.56 -7.22
C TRP A 34 -1.29 -8.38 -8.60
N SER A 35 -0.66 -7.22 -8.82
CA SER A 35 -0.01 -6.88 -10.07
C SER A 35 1.18 -5.97 -9.85
N SER A 36 2.24 -6.21 -10.61
CA SER A 36 3.45 -5.39 -10.70
C SER A 36 3.70 -5.03 -12.15
N ALA A 37 3.98 -3.76 -12.43
CA ALA A 37 4.31 -3.29 -13.77
C ALA A 37 5.41 -2.21 -13.74
N TYR A 38 6.29 -2.26 -14.74
CA TYR A 38 7.26 -1.20 -14.99
C TYR A 38 6.64 -0.19 -15.95
N PRO A 39 6.40 1.07 -15.54
CA PRO A 39 5.92 2.09 -16.45
C PRO A 39 6.98 2.35 -17.53
N PRO A 40 6.61 2.33 -18.83
CA PRO A 40 7.56 2.53 -19.92
C PRO A 40 8.07 3.97 -20.01
N GLY A 41 7.45 4.92 -19.31
CA GLY A 41 7.92 6.29 -19.25
C GLY A 41 7.05 7.24 -18.43
N GLU A 42 7.40 8.52 -18.49
CA GLU A 42 6.78 9.60 -17.72
C GLU A 42 5.28 9.77 -17.96
N ARG A 43 4.80 9.44 -19.16
CA ARG A 43 3.37 9.55 -19.47
C ARG A 43 2.56 8.56 -18.63
N GLU A 44 3.01 7.32 -18.57
CA GLU A 44 2.36 6.25 -17.83
C GLU A 44 2.44 6.49 -16.32
N ARG A 45 3.55 7.04 -15.84
CA ARG A 45 3.67 7.53 -14.44
C ARG A 45 2.64 8.60 -14.10
N ARG A 46 2.43 9.58 -14.99
CA ARG A 46 1.40 10.62 -14.79
C ARG A 46 -0.01 10.04 -14.81
N LEU A 47 -0.31 9.15 -15.76
CA LEU A 47 -1.62 8.48 -15.83
C LEU A 47 -1.90 7.68 -14.55
N TRP A 48 -0.89 7.00 -14.01
CA TRP A 48 -0.99 6.30 -12.74
C TRP A 48 -1.24 7.26 -11.57
N SER A 49 -0.46 8.33 -11.45
CA SER A 49 -0.65 9.35 -10.42
C SER A 49 -2.03 10.02 -10.50
N ASP A 50 -2.52 10.30 -11.71
CA ASP A 50 -3.86 10.84 -11.94
C ASP A 50 -4.93 9.86 -11.45
N ARG A 51 -4.79 8.57 -11.76
CA ARG A 51 -5.70 7.49 -11.33
C ARG A 51 -5.69 7.28 -9.82
N LEU A 52 -4.51 7.35 -9.17
CA LEU A 52 -4.38 7.33 -7.71
C LEU A 52 -5.08 8.52 -7.03
N SER A 53 -5.33 9.61 -7.77
CA SER A 53 -5.94 10.82 -7.22
C SER A 53 -7.47 10.80 -7.26
N GLU A 54 -8.07 9.88 -8.01
CA GLU A 54 -9.52 9.79 -8.19
C GLU A 54 -10.23 9.27 -6.93
N PRO A 55 -11.50 9.66 -6.69
CA PRO A 55 -12.31 9.14 -5.58
C PRO A 55 -12.67 7.66 -5.75
N THR A 56 -12.51 7.11 -6.96
CA THR A 56 -12.67 5.69 -7.27
C THR A 56 -11.53 5.22 -8.16
N PHE A 57 -10.93 4.10 -7.82
CA PHE A 57 -9.97 3.41 -8.67
C PHE A 57 -10.71 2.42 -9.58
N ASP A 58 -10.71 2.67 -10.89
CA ASP A 58 -11.25 1.73 -11.88
C ASP A 58 -10.26 0.60 -12.11
N GLY A 59 -10.38 -0.53 -11.41
CA GLY A 59 -9.47 -1.67 -11.46
C GLY A 59 -9.56 -2.58 -12.69
N ALA A 60 -10.43 -2.27 -13.66
CA ALA A 60 -10.66 -3.13 -14.81
C ALA A 60 -9.39 -3.50 -15.63
N PRO A 61 -8.40 -2.59 -15.82
CA PRO A 61 -7.16 -2.93 -16.53
C PRO A 61 -6.31 -4.04 -15.88
N GLU A 62 -6.50 -4.31 -14.59
CA GLU A 62 -5.81 -5.34 -13.82
C GLU A 62 -6.77 -6.46 -13.37
N ASP A 63 -7.90 -6.65 -14.07
CA ASP A 63 -8.93 -7.64 -13.75
C ASP A 63 -9.50 -7.50 -12.32
N LEU A 64 -9.50 -6.28 -11.78
CA LEU A 64 -10.09 -5.91 -10.50
C LEU A 64 -11.41 -5.18 -10.67
N ALA A 65 -12.23 -5.18 -9.62
CA ALA A 65 -13.42 -4.35 -9.56
C ALA A 65 -13.06 -2.86 -9.38
N VAL A 66 -14.08 -2.01 -9.42
CA VAL A 66 -13.94 -0.61 -8.99
C VAL A 66 -13.84 -0.55 -7.47
N TYR A 67 -12.87 0.22 -6.96
CA TYR A 67 -12.71 0.46 -5.52
C TYR A 67 -12.92 1.94 -5.18
N PRO A 68 -13.86 2.29 -4.30
CA PRO A 68 -13.94 3.61 -3.68
C PRO A 68 -12.70 3.92 -2.82
N ARG A 69 -12.29 5.18 -2.80
CA ARG A 69 -11.15 5.65 -2.01
C ARG A 69 -11.48 5.59 -0.53
N LEU A 70 -10.60 4.97 0.25
CA LEU A 70 -10.75 4.84 1.70
C LEU A 70 -10.09 6.01 2.42
N TRP A 71 -8.89 6.41 2.00
CA TRP A 71 -8.26 7.62 2.53
C TRP A 71 -8.92 8.86 1.96
N PHE A 72 -9.13 9.88 2.80
CA PHE A 72 -9.83 11.11 2.40
C PHE A 72 -11.23 10.83 1.83
N ALA A 73 -11.93 9.86 2.41
CA ALA A 73 -13.26 9.42 1.97
C ALA A 73 -14.37 10.44 2.27
N GLU A 74 -14.08 11.50 3.02
CA GLU A 74 -15.03 12.55 3.37
C GLU A 74 -15.36 13.48 2.18
N SER A 75 -14.69 13.31 1.05
CA SER A 75 -14.86 14.13 -0.14
C SER A 75 -14.68 13.33 -1.43
N ASP A 76 -15.57 13.55 -2.39
CA ASP A 76 -15.46 12.99 -3.75
C ASP A 76 -14.53 13.81 -4.66
N ALA A 77 -13.90 14.87 -4.15
CA ALA A 77 -12.90 15.60 -4.90
C ALA A 77 -11.65 14.74 -5.17
N ARG A 78 -10.92 15.08 -6.23
CA ARG A 78 -9.56 14.55 -6.46
C ARG A 78 -8.68 14.92 -5.27
N GLN A 79 -7.91 13.96 -4.77
CA GLN A 79 -6.98 14.14 -3.65
C GLN A 79 -5.59 13.71 -4.08
N ALA A 80 -4.57 14.43 -3.64
CA ALA A 80 -3.20 14.03 -3.93
C ALA A 80 -2.89 12.70 -3.22
N PRO A 81 -2.16 11.77 -3.89
CA PRO A 81 -1.69 10.56 -3.24
C PRO A 81 -0.74 10.87 -2.10
N VAL A 82 -0.73 9.99 -1.09
CA VAL A 82 0.21 10.09 0.03
C VAL A 82 1.61 9.76 -0.48
N THR A 83 2.61 10.52 -0.05
CA THR A 83 4.01 10.24 -0.35
C THR A 83 4.79 9.96 0.92
N LEU A 84 5.71 9.00 0.85
CA LEU A 84 6.54 8.61 2.00
C LEU A 84 7.87 8.03 1.55
N TRP A 85 8.85 8.08 2.45
CA TRP A 85 10.08 7.31 2.34
C TRP A 85 9.99 6.09 3.24
N GLU A 86 10.18 4.92 2.66
CA GLU A 86 10.35 3.68 3.39
C GLU A 86 11.85 3.38 3.52
N THR A 87 12.28 3.08 4.74
CA THR A 87 13.65 2.63 5.03
C THR A 87 13.60 1.14 5.30
N VAL A 88 14.29 0.36 4.47
CA VAL A 88 14.23 -1.10 4.47
C VAL A 88 15.44 -1.68 5.17
N TYR A 89 15.21 -2.65 6.04
CA TYR A 89 16.23 -3.44 6.73
C TYR A 89 16.05 -4.90 6.31
N ASP A 90 17.14 -5.59 6.00
CA ASP A 90 17.17 -6.99 5.57
C ASP A 90 17.28 -7.97 6.74
N ASP A 91 17.74 -7.51 7.91
CA ASP A 91 17.81 -8.28 9.15
C ASP A 91 17.25 -7.47 10.33
N ARG A 92 16.63 -8.17 11.30
CA ARG A 92 16.03 -7.55 12.50
C ARG A 92 17.06 -6.86 13.41
N ALA A 93 18.30 -7.33 13.43
CA ALA A 93 19.41 -6.75 14.20
C ALA A 93 20.20 -5.71 13.39
N ALA A 94 19.86 -5.47 12.12
CA ALA A 94 20.55 -4.49 11.29
C ALA A 94 20.41 -3.08 11.87
N THR A 95 21.53 -2.40 12.05
CA THR A 95 21.57 -1.00 12.50
C THR A 95 21.74 -0.02 11.34
N THR A 96 21.97 -0.52 10.14
CA THR A 96 22.13 0.24 8.89
C THR A 96 21.10 -0.22 7.88
N PRO A 97 20.42 0.69 7.18
CA PRO A 97 19.40 0.31 6.21
C PRO A 97 20.02 -0.35 4.98
N TYR A 98 19.35 -1.38 4.47
CA TYR A 98 19.68 -2.06 3.22
C TYR A 98 19.30 -1.20 2.00
N ALA A 99 18.11 -0.58 2.03
CA ALA A 99 17.60 0.22 0.94
C ALA A 99 16.67 1.33 1.45
N ARG A 100 16.38 2.30 0.56
CA ARG A 100 15.35 3.30 0.75
C ARG A 100 14.48 3.39 -0.49
N ILE A 101 13.18 3.51 -0.29
CA ILE A 101 12.18 3.51 -1.36
C ILE A 101 11.29 4.72 -1.18
N PHE A 102 11.22 5.58 -2.20
CA PHE A 102 10.20 6.62 -2.26
C PHE A 102 8.91 6.01 -2.78
N GLN A 103 7.80 6.29 -2.11
CA GLN A 103 6.50 5.76 -2.48
C GLN A 103 5.48 6.86 -2.65
N THR A 104 4.60 6.67 -3.62
CA THR A 104 3.39 7.47 -3.83
C THR A 104 2.21 6.51 -3.87
N CYS A 105 1.29 6.58 -2.92
CA CYS A 105 0.24 5.57 -2.76
C CYS A 105 -1.11 6.14 -2.33
N MET A 106 -2.14 5.34 -2.54
CA MET A 106 -3.50 5.59 -2.09
C MET A 106 -4.17 4.29 -1.65
N LEU A 107 -4.93 4.36 -0.56
CA LEU A 107 -5.71 3.23 -0.05
C LEU A 107 -7.16 3.34 -0.49
N TYR A 108 -7.67 2.25 -1.04
CA TYR A 108 -9.04 2.07 -1.47
C TYR A 108 -9.66 0.88 -0.75
N ALA A 109 -10.99 0.82 -0.69
CA ALA A 109 -11.69 -0.27 -0.02
C ALA A 109 -13.06 -0.54 -0.63
N ARG A 110 -13.51 -1.79 -0.54
CA ARG A 110 -14.89 -2.18 -0.81
C ARG A 110 -15.39 -3.14 0.25
N ASP A 111 -16.67 -3.04 0.55
CA ASP A 111 -17.33 -3.97 1.46
C ASP A 111 -17.84 -5.19 0.66
N LEU A 112 -17.54 -6.38 1.16
CA LEU A 112 -17.97 -7.67 0.65
C LEU A 112 -18.85 -8.37 1.70
N ALA A 113 -19.58 -9.42 1.30
CA ALA A 113 -20.42 -10.17 2.23
C ALA A 113 -19.62 -10.80 3.40
N GLY A 114 -18.33 -11.10 3.17
CA GLY A 114 -17.43 -11.73 4.15
C GLY A 114 -16.51 -10.76 4.92
N GLY A 115 -16.67 -9.45 4.72
CA GLY A 115 -15.80 -8.45 5.35
C GLY A 115 -15.37 -7.35 4.38
N ARG A 116 -14.36 -6.58 4.75
CA ARG A 116 -13.82 -5.51 3.92
C ARG A 116 -12.56 -5.97 3.20
N GLU A 117 -12.49 -5.68 1.91
CA GLU A 117 -11.29 -5.85 1.12
C GLU A 117 -10.65 -4.48 0.86
N LEU A 118 -9.34 -4.41 1.05
CA LEU A 118 -8.54 -3.23 0.85
C LEU A 118 -7.71 -3.38 -0.43
N MET A 119 -7.49 -2.28 -1.12
CA MET A 119 -6.57 -2.21 -2.25
C MET A 119 -5.59 -1.05 -2.01
N LEU A 120 -4.32 -1.39 -1.83
CA LEU A 120 -3.24 -0.40 -1.80
C LEU A 120 -2.63 -0.33 -3.20
N ALA A 121 -2.83 0.80 -3.87
CA ALA A 121 -2.19 1.08 -5.15
C ALA A 121 -1.04 2.06 -4.93
N LEU A 122 0.15 1.74 -5.47
CA LEU A 122 1.37 2.47 -5.19
C LEU A 122 2.31 2.56 -6.40
N GLU A 123 2.98 3.70 -6.53
CA GLU A 123 4.23 3.84 -7.29
C GLU A 123 5.40 3.73 -6.30
N MET A 124 6.38 2.88 -6.60
CA MET A 124 7.59 2.70 -5.81
C MET A 124 8.82 3.09 -6.62
N GLN A 125 9.74 3.81 -6.01
CA GLN A 125 11.02 4.19 -6.61
C GLN A 125 12.14 3.95 -5.58
N PRO A 126 12.88 2.83 -5.68
CA PRO A 126 14.07 2.61 -4.87
C PRO A 126 15.16 3.64 -5.20
N ASP A 127 15.98 4.00 -4.21
CA ASP A 127 17.15 4.85 -4.42
C ASP A 127 18.09 4.21 -5.46
N GLY A 128 18.22 4.84 -6.63
CA GLY A 128 19.03 4.34 -7.74
C GLY A 128 18.40 3.17 -8.53
N GLY A 129 17.13 2.84 -8.25
CA GLY A 129 16.38 1.80 -8.95
C GLY A 129 15.37 2.33 -9.96
N GLU A 130 14.71 1.40 -10.64
CA GLU A 130 13.61 1.68 -11.56
C GLU A 130 12.29 1.83 -10.81
N THR A 131 11.39 2.65 -11.36
CA THR A 131 10.05 2.82 -10.82
C THR A 131 9.18 1.61 -11.14
N THR A 132 8.34 1.18 -10.19
CA THR A 132 7.27 0.20 -10.42
C THR A 132 5.92 0.73 -9.98
N HIS A 133 4.87 0.24 -10.63
CA HIS A 133 3.47 0.39 -10.23
C HIS A 133 3.00 -0.93 -9.66
N GLU A 134 2.54 -0.92 -8.42
CA GLU A 134 2.08 -2.09 -7.71
C GLU A 134 0.62 -1.91 -7.28
N ILE A 135 -0.12 -3.00 -7.32
CA ILE A 135 -1.41 -3.14 -6.64
C ILE A 135 -1.27 -4.29 -5.66
N MET A 136 -1.64 -4.03 -4.41
CA MET A 136 -1.76 -5.05 -3.38
C MET A 136 -3.19 -5.14 -2.88
N ILE A 137 -3.69 -6.36 -2.72
CA ILE A 137 -5.00 -6.64 -2.12
C ILE A 137 -4.79 -7.05 -0.67
N GLY A 138 -5.58 -6.51 0.24
CA GLY A 138 -5.43 -6.78 1.65
C GLY A 138 -6.73 -6.95 2.41
N ILE A 139 -6.57 -7.51 3.60
CA ILE A 139 -7.64 -7.69 4.58
C ILE A 139 -7.20 -7.03 5.90
N PRO A 140 -8.06 -6.21 6.52
CA PRO A 140 -7.79 -5.73 7.87
C PRO A 140 -7.88 -6.91 8.83
N LEU A 141 -6.95 -6.97 9.78
CA LEU A 141 -6.96 -8.02 10.80
C LEU A 141 -7.63 -7.49 12.06
N GLU A 142 -8.80 -8.03 12.38
CA GLU A 142 -9.49 -7.67 13.61
C GLU A 142 -8.98 -8.48 14.80
N LEU A 143 -8.98 -7.89 16.00
CA LEU A 143 -8.53 -8.58 17.22
C LEU A 143 -9.29 -9.90 17.48
N ALA A 144 -10.52 -10.03 16.98
CA ALA A 144 -11.34 -11.23 17.07
C ALA A 144 -10.77 -12.42 16.27
N GLU A 145 -9.91 -12.17 15.28
CA GLU A 145 -9.30 -13.17 14.41
C GLU A 145 -8.04 -13.79 15.04
N PHE A 146 -7.46 -13.16 16.06
CA PHE A 146 -6.31 -13.64 16.82
C PHE A 146 -6.70 -14.46 18.07
N ARG A 147 -7.76 -15.28 17.99
CA ARG A 147 -8.09 -16.21 19.08
C ARG A 147 -7.14 -17.42 19.05
N ALA A 148 -6.09 -17.34 19.87
CA ALA A 148 -5.22 -18.45 20.23
C ALA A 148 -5.92 -19.48 21.13
#